data_AF-A0AAU9J970-F1
#
_entry.id   AF-A0AAU9J970-F1
#
_cell.length_a   1.000
_cell.length_b   1.000
_cell.length_c   1.000
_cell.angle_alpha   90.00
_cell.angle_beta   90.00
_cell.angle_gamma   90.00
#
_symmetry.space_group_name_H-M   'P 1'
#
loop_
_entity.id
_entity.type
_entity.pdbx_description
1 polymer ?
#
loop_
_entity_poly.entity_id
_entity_poly.type
_entity_poly.pdbx_seq_one_letter_code
_entity_poly.pdbx_strand_id
1 'polypeptide(L)'
;MTLVKSMTKYLATHLKSFHKRGVKRVTLEKRILGLFFTKKNIKIKPPKKEYLRCKVIRGHKRINRQIQRSTAPVRTLNKCAESNTFSMVIWEVMKKHYFSNEGELELVSKTESGPKTDGRSKRTAKEQASQNSYNSLFCREYFQSAAVRQSFFYYVEYLFSYLNPEDLCEKFDLRCCKNEHDGKCIQKWLILKKYLSYHMIEDLGLEPYLPIQEEDYFLPMLMDLENSDD
;
A
#
# COMPACT_ATOMS: atom_id res chain seq x y z
N MET A 1 14.49 -3.45 -20.67
CA MET A 1 14.88 -4.82 -20.22
C MET A 1 15.93 -4.89 -19.09
N THR A 2 16.77 -3.87 -18.87
CA THR A 2 17.91 -3.92 -17.92
C THR A 2 17.50 -3.68 -16.45
N LEU A 3 16.47 -2.85 -16.22
CA LEU A 3 16.00 -2.50 -14.87
C LEU A 3 15.32 -3.67 -14.15
N VAL A 4 14.46 -4.41 -14.86
CA VAL A 4 13.75 -5.58 -14.32
C VAL A 4 14.75 -6.68 -13.95
N LYS A 5 15.69 -7.02 -14.84
CA LYS A 5 16.75 -8.01 -14.55
C LYS A 5 17.64 -7.58 -13.37
N SER A 6 17.93 -6.29 -13.22
CA SER A 6 18.65 -5.72 -12.07
C SER A 6 17.85 -5.85 -10.77
N MET A 7 16.54 -5.60 -10.80
CA MET A 7 15.63 -5.79 -9.66
C MET A 7 15.48 -7.25 -9.26
N THR A 8 15.28 -8.17 -10.21
CA THR A 8 15.19 -9.61 -9.89
C THR A 8 16.50 -10.12 -9.32
N LYS A 9 17.65 -9.66 -9.84
CA LYS A 9 18.97 -9.99 -9.31
C LYS A 9 19.18 -9.39 -7.92
N TYR A 10 18.82 -8.13 -7.67
CA TYR A 10 18.92 -7.51 -6.33
C TYR A 10 18.02 -8.20 -5.30
N LEU A 11 16.75 -8.45 -5.66
CA LEU A 11 15.80 -9.20 -4.85
C LEU A 11 16.33 -10.61 -4.58
N ALA A 12 16.78 -11.34 -5.60
CA ALA A 12 17.36 -12.67 -5.42
C ALA A 12 18.65 -12.66 -4.58
N THR A 13 19.54 -11.68 -4.75
CA THR A 13 20.82 -11.64 -4.03
C THR A 13 20.61 -11.27 -2.55
N HIS A 14 19.68 -10.35 -2.27
CA HIS A 14 19.28 -10.11 -0.90
C HIS A 14 18.53 -11.32 -0.34
N LEU A 15 17.43 -11.78 -0.99
CA LEU A 15 16.52 -12.86 -0.56
C LEU A 15 17.13 -14.28 -0.49
N LYS A 16 18.29 -14.57 -1.12
CA LYS A 16 18.93 -15.90 -1.09
C LYS A 16 19.85 -16.17 0.12
N SER A 17 20.27 -15.17 0.90
CA SER A 17 21.14 -15.37 2.09
C SER A 17 20.46 -16.02 3.32
N PHE A 18 19.30 -16.66 3.17
CA PHE A 18 18.28 -16.73 4.21
C PHE A 18 18.06 -18.10 4.89
N HIS A 19 18.99 -19.04 4.73
CA HIS A 19 18.89 -20.41 5.28
C HIS A 19 20.11 -20.85 6.11
N LYS A 20 20.74 -19.96 6.90
CA LYS A 20 21.69 -20.41 7.94
C LYS A 20 20.95 -20.75 9.24
N ARG A 21 21.00 -22.04 9.63
CA ARG A 21 20.44 -22.56 10.89
C ARG A 21 21.11 -21.86 12.08
N GLY A 22 20.32 -21.42 13.07
CA GLY A 22 20.83 -20.94 14.38
C GLY A 22 20.65 -19.43 14.69
N VAL A 23 20.31 -18.58 13.71
CA VAL A 23 20.04 -17.15 13.95
C VAL A 23 18.53 -16.91 13.98
N LYS A 24 18.00 -16.18 14.98
CA LYS A 24 16.58 -15.75 15.02
C LYS A 24 16.18 -15.22 13.63
N ARG A 25 15.29 -15.94 12.93
CA ARG A 25 14.91 -15.64 11.54
C ARG A 25 14.30 -14.24 11.50
N VAL A 26 15.06 -13.25 11.03
CA VAL A 26 14.55 -11.90 10.82
C VAL A 26 13.53 -11.98 9.69
N THR A 27 12.26 -11.70 9.99
CA THR A 27 11.16 -11.73 9.01
C THR A 27 11.44 -10.78 7.84
N LEU A 28 10.91 -11.10 6.66
CA LEU A 28 11.03 -10.25 5.47
C LEU A 28 10.57 -8.81 5.78
N GLU A 29 9.41 -8.68 6.44
CA GLU A 29 8.88 -7.42 6.94
C GLU A 29 9.91 -6.62 7.75
N LYS A 30 10.58 -7.22 8.74
CA LYS A 30 11.59 -6.52 9.56
C LYS A 30 12.75 -6.00 8.72
N ARG A 31 13.17 -6.74 7.70
CA ARG A 31 14.27 -6.33 6.80
C ARG A 31 13.85 -5.17 5.91
N ILE A 32 12.65 -5.24 5.33
CA ILE A 32 12.11 -4.17 4.48
C ILE A 32 11.91 -2.89 5.28
N LEU A 33 11.30 -2.98 6.47
CA LEU A 33 11.16 -1.82 7.37
C LEU A 33 12.54 -1.26 7.80
N GLY A 34 13.55 -2.12 7.92
CA GLY A 34 14.94 -1.72 8.20
C GLY A 34 15.58 -0.84 7.12
N LEU A 35 15.01 -0.77 5.92
CA LEU A 35 15.46 0.15 4.85
C LEU A 35 15.01 1.60 5.08
N PHE A 36 14.09 1.81 6.03
CA PHE A 36 13.45 3.09 6.30
C PHE A 36 13.66 3.51 7.75
N PHE A 37 13.38 4.78 8.03
CA PHE A 37 13.37 5.30 9.39
C PHE A 37 12.33 6.40 9.55
N THR A 38 11.82 6.56 10.78
CA THR A 38 10.77 7.54 11.09
C THR A 38 11.32 8.97 11.09
N LYS A 39 10.60 9.93 10.48
CA LYS A 39 11.02 11.35 10.46
C LYS A 39 11.13 11.98 11.86
N LYS A 40 10.29 11.55 12.80
CA LYS A 40 10.08 12.21 14.11
C LYS A 40 11.08 11.84 15.22
N ASN A 41 11.98 10.88 15.00
CA ASN A 41 12.89 10.43 16.05
C ASN A 41 14.32 10.92 15.82
N ILE A 42 14.92 11.51 16.85
CA ILE A 42 16.36 11.85 16.92
C ILE A 42 17.22 10.59 16.69
N LYS A 43 16.74 9.44 17.17
CA LYS A 43 17.36 8.14 16.93
C LYS A 43 16.77 7.53 15.65
N ILE A 44 17.63 7.29 14.66
CA ILE A 44 17.28 6.65 13.37
C ILE A 44 16.81 5.22 13.64
N LYS A 45 15.50 5.06 13.82
CA LYS A 45 14.86 3.77 14.11
C LYS A 45 13.95 3.36 12.95
N PRO A 46 13.95 2.07 12.58
CA PRO A 46 12.98 1.53 11.64
C PRO A 46 11.53 1.79 12.11
N PRO A 47 10.59 2.05 11.18
CA PRO A 47 9.18 2.13 11.52
C PRO A 47 8.68 0.80 12.11
N LYS A 48 7.74 0.89 13.05
CA LYS A 48 7.02 -0.29 13.55
C LYS A 48 6.12 -0.84 12.44
N LYS A 49 5.99 -2.17 12.34
CA LYS A 49 5.08 -2.81 11.36
C LYS A 49 3.64 -2.33 11.46
N GLU A 50 3.12 -2.20 12.68
CA GLU A 50 1.74 -1.77 12.91
C GLU A 50 1.53 -0.32 12.49
N TYR A 51 2.57 0.52 12.55
CA TYR A 51 2.51 1.89 12.04
C TYR A 51 2.30 1.89 10.52
N LEU A 52 3.08 1.10 9.78
CA LEU A 52 2.93 0.98 8.33
C LEU A 52 1.54 0.44 7.97
N ARG A 53 1.13 -0.68 8.58
CA ARG A 53 -0.20 -1.31 8.36
C ARG A 53 -1.34 -0.34 8.63
N CYS A 54 -1.31 0.33 9.78
CA CYS A 54 -2.26 1.38 10.15
C CYS A 54 -2.34 2.47 9.07
N LYS A 55 -1.18 2.97 8.65
CA LYS A 55 -1.10 4.08 7.71
C LYS A 55 -1.69 3.72 6.35
N VAL A 56 -1.32 2.56 5.78
CA VAL A 56 -1.81 2.12 4.47
C VAL A 56 -3.28 1.70 4.51
N ILE A 57 -3.72 0.96 5.53
CA ILE A 57 -5.13 0.53 5.66
C ILE A 57 -6.04 1.74 5.88
N ARG A 58 -5.66 2.71 6.74
CA ARG A 58 -6.44 3.95 6.91
C ARG A 58 -6.55 4.74 5.62
N GLY A 59 -5.46 4.82 4.85
CA GLY A 59 -5.47 5.49 3.55
C GLY A 59 -6.38 4.78 2.54
N HIS A 60 -6.36 3.45 2.50
CA HIS A 60 -7.27 2.65 1.66
C HIS A 60 -8.74 2.86 2.08
N LYS A 61 -9.07 2.73 3.37
CA LYS A 61 -10.44 3.05 3.83
C LYS A 61 -10.85 4.48 3.48
N ARG A 62 -9.92 5.45 3.54
CA ARG A 62 -10.19 6.84 3.17
C ARG A 62 -10.47 6.99 1.69
N ILE A 63 -9.71 6.32 0.82
CA ILE A 63 -9.88 6.42 -0.62
C ILE A 63 -11.23 5.86 -1.06
N ASN A 64 -11.66 4.75 -0.46
CA ASN A 64 -12.98 4.15 -0.73
C ASN A 64 -14.12 5.11 -0.35
N ARG A 65 -14.04 5.76 0.82
CA ARG A 65 -15.02 6.79 1.21
C ARG A 65 -14.98 8.03 0.31
N GLN A 66 -13.82 8.34 -0.27
CA GLN A 66 -13.66 9.45 -1.19
C GLN A 66 -14.31 9.14 -2.54
N ILE A 67 -14.10 7.92 -3.05
CA ILE A 67 -14.77 7.36 -4.23
C ILE A 67 -16.29 7.37 -4.04
N GLN A 68 -16.78 6.85 -2.91
CA GLN A 68 -18.22 6.83 -2.57
C GLN A 68 -18.86 8.21 -2.64
N ARG A 69 -18.09 9.27 -2.31
CA ARG A 69 -18.56 10.66 -2.30
C ARG A 69 -18.22 11.43 -3.58
N SER A 70 -17.61 10.78 -4.57
CA SER A 70 -17.09 11.42 -5.77
C SER A 70 -16.15 12.60 -5.48
N THR A 71 -15.32 12.47 -4.43
CA THR A 71 -14.36 13.51 -4.00
C THR A 71 -12.93 13.08 -4.30
N ALA A 72 -12.19 13.92 -5.02
CA ALA A 72 -10.77 13.66 -5.30
C ALA A 72 -9.89 13.82 -4.04
N PRO A 73 -8.83 13.01 -3.89
CA PRO A 73 -7.94 13.07 -2.75
C PRO A 73 -6.93 14.23 -2.88
N VAL A 74 -7.24 15.34 -2.23
CA VAL A 74 -6.40 16.57 -2.22
C VAL A 74 -5.29 16.60 -1.15
N ARG A 75 -5.30 15.69 -0.16
CA ARG A 75 -4.39 15.75 0.99
C ARG A 75 -3.91 14.36 1.44
N THR A 76 -2.89 14.35 2.28
CA THR A 76 -2.38 13.17 3.03
C THR A 76 -1.69 12.13 2.14
N LEU A 77 -1.68 10.86 2.57
CA LEU A 77 -1.10 9.73 1.85
C LEU A 77 -1.69 9.58 0.43
N ASN A 78 -2.96 9.92 0.26
CA ASN A 78 -3.69 9.73 -1.00
C ASN A 78 -3.54 10.91 -1.98
N LYS A 79 -2.81 11.97 -1.61
CA LYS A 79 -2.64 13.15 -2.46
C LYS A 79 -2.07 12.72 -3.82
N CYS A 80 -2.78 13.06 -4.88
CA CYS A 80 -2.32 12.88 -6.25
C CYS A 80 -1.85 14.21 -6.83
N ALA A 81 -0.87 14.15 -7.73
CA ALA A 81 -0.63 15.23 -8.67
C ALA A 81 -1.63 15.06 -9.82
N GLU A 82 -2.48 16.06 -10.06
CA GLU A 82 -3.49 16.03 -11.13
C GLU A 82 -2.87 15.85 -12.52
N SER A 83 -1.58 16.18 -12.68
CA SER A 83 -0.81 16.00 -13.91
C SER A 83 -0.34 14.56 -14.17
N ASN A 84 -0.54 13.62 -13.25
CA ASN A 84 -0.12 12.24 -13.46
C ASN A 84 -1.27 11.38 -14.02
N THR A 85 -1.25 11.22 -15.34
CA THR A 85 -2.21 10.43 -16.13
C THR A 85 -2.32 8.98 -15.65
N PHE A 86 -1.21 8.35 -15.25
CA PHE A 86 -1.21 6.97 -14.75
C PHE A 86 -1.97 6.81 -13.43
N SER A 87 -1.87 7.76 -12.51
CA SER A 87 -2.70 7.75 -11.30
C SER A 87 -4.19 7.95 -11.59
N MET A 88 -4.53 8.76 -12.60
CA MET A 88 -5.92 8.96 -13.00
C MET A 88 -6.50 7.67 -13.59
N VAL A 89 -5.74 6.98 -14.43
CA VAL A 89 -6.05 5.63 -14.91
C VAL A 89 -6.34 4.67 -13.75
N ILE A 90 -5.43 4.58 -12.77
CA ILE A 90 -5.64 3.70 -11.61
C ILE A 90 -6.85 4.16 -10.79
N TRP A 91 -7.08 5.46 -10.65
CA TRP A 91 -8.23 6.01 -9.94
C TRP A 91 -9.55 5.55 -10.58
N GLU A 92 -9.67 5.57 -11.91
CA GLU A 92 -10.83 5.05 -12.63
C GLU A 92 -11.03 3.55 -12.39
N VAL A 93 -9.95 2.76 -12.45
CA VAL A 93 -9.99 1.33 -12.13
C VAL A 93 -10.47 1.10 -10.70
N MET A 94 -9.99 1.89 -9.74
CA MET A 94 -10.43 1.81 -8.35
C MET A 94 -11.91 2.16 -8.18
N LYS A 95 -12.41 3.19 -8.87
CA LYS A 95 -13.83 3.56 -8.84
C LYS A 95 -14.70 2.42 -9.39
N LYS A 96 -14.34 1.88 -10.57
CA LYS A 96 -15.07 0.77 -11.19
C LYS A 96 -15.11 -0.45 -10.26
N HIS A 97 -13.97 -0.80 -9.67
CA HIS A 97 -13.88 -1.91 -8.71
C HIS A 97 -14.71 -1.65 -7.44
N TYR A 98 -14.70 -0.41 -6.93
CA TYR A 98 -15.48 -0.02 -5.77
C TYR A 98 -16.98 -0.22 -5.99
N PHE A 99 -17.53 0.36 -7.05
CA PHE A 99 -18.97 0.26 -7.34
C PHE A 99 -19.42 -1.16 -7.71
N SER A 100 -18.51 -1.99 -8.25
CA SER A 100 -18.80 -3.41 -8.50
C SER A 100 -18.84 -4.26 -7.22
N ASN A 101 -18.29 -3.76 -6.11
CA ASN A 101 -18.16 -4.48 -4.83
C ASN A 101 -18.57 -3.59 -3.64
N GLU A 102 -19.54 -2.70 -3.85
CA GLU A 102 -19.83 -1.59 -2.93
C GLU A 102 -20.14 -2.07 -1.51
N GLY A 103 -21.00 -3.09 -1.36
CA GLY A 103 -21.41 -3.59 -0.05
C GLY A 103 -20.24 -4.06 0.82
N GLU A 104 -19.28 -4.78 0.24
CA GLU A 104 -18.09 -5.24 0.98
C GLU A 104 -17.12 -4.09 1.28
N LEU A 105 -16.86 -3.24 0.28
CA LEU A 105 -15.88 -2.17 0.40
C LEU A 105 -16.37 -1.02 1.29
N GLU A 106 -17.67 -0.72 1.29
CA GLU A 106 -18.28 0.21 2.23
C GLU A 106 -18.14 -0.29 3.67
N LEU A 107 -18.49 -1.55 3.93
CA LEU A 107 -18.45 -2.16 5.27
C LEU A 107 -17.06 -2.08 5.91
N VAL A 108 -16.01 -2.42 5.16
CA VAL A 108 -14.63 -2.37 5.68
C VAL A 108 -14.08 -0.95 5.77
N SER A 109 -14.67 0.01 5.05
CA SER A 109 -14.22 1.40 5.00
C SER A 109 -14.80 2.29 6.10
N LYS A 110 -15.78 1.80 6.87
CA LYS A 110 -16.30 2.53 8.03
C LYS A 110 -15.22 2.78 9.07
N THR A 111 -15.34 3.91 9.78
CA THR A 111 -14.39 4.30 10.83
C THR A 111 -14.52 3.45 12.08
N GLU A 112 -15.73 2.97 12.40
CA GLU A 112 -15.95 2.03 13.52
C GLU A 112 -15.25 0.68 13.31
N SER A 113 -15.15 0.22 12.05
CA SER A 113 -14.49 -1.03 11.62
C SER A 113 -12.96 -1.00 11.73
N GLY A 114 -12.36 0.00 12.39
CA GLY A 114 -10.94 0.05 12.74
C GLY A 114 -10.66 -0.62 14.10
N PRO A 115 -9.39 -0.80 14.49
CA PRO A 115 -9.04 -1.26 15.84
C PRO A 115 -9.40 -0.20 16.89
N LYS A 116 -9.38 -0.55 18.19
CA LYS A 116 -9.82 0.35 19.29
C LYS A 116 -9.15 1.72 19.29
N THR A 117 -7.91 1.80 18.81
CA THR A 117 -7.11 3.03 18.64
C THR A 117 -7.56 3.94 17.48
N ASP A 118 -8.48 3.48 16.65
CA ASP A 118 -9.15 4.22 15.59
C ASP A 118 -10.61 4.48 15.97
N GLY A 119 -11.15 5.68 15.73
CA GLY A 119 -12.58 5.97 15.94
C GLY A 119 -13.09 5.95 17.39
N ARG A 120 -12.21 6.00 18.41
CA ARG A 120 -12.61 6.01 19.84
C ARG A 120 -13.69 7.06 20.18
N SER A 121 -13.68 8.20 19.50
CA SER A 121 -14.65 9.28 19.70
C SER A 121 -16.02 9.04 19.06
N LYS A 122 -16.17 8.03 18.19
CA LYS A 122 -17.40 7.79 17.43
C LYS A 122 -18.11 6.47 17.76
N ARG A 123 -17.52 5.58 18.57
CA ARG A 123 -18.15 4.30 18.93
C ARG A 123 -19.12 4.45 20.10
N THR A 124 -20.27 3.80 19.99
CA THR A 124 -21.17 3.59 21.13
C THR A 124 -20.65 2.42 21.99
N ALA A 125 -21.04 2.36 23.27
CA ALA A 125 -20.54 1.35 24.21
C ALA A 125 -20.78 -0.12 23.80
N LYS A 126 -21.73 -0.37 22.87
CA LYS A 126 -22.06 -1.70 22.32
C LYS A 126 -21.12 -2.16 21.20
N GLU A 127 -20.42 -1.25 20.53
CA GLU A 127 -19.55 -1.56 19.39
C GLU A 127 -18.09 -1.64 19.84
N GLN A 128 -17.74 -2.70 20.57
CA GLN A 128 -16.34 -2.92 20.91
C GLN A 128 -15.61 -3.54 19.71
N ALA A 129 -14.66 -2.80 19.13
CA ALA A 129 -13.75 -3.38 18.15
C ALA A 129 -13.00 -4.57 18.77
N SER A 130 -12.89 -5.67 18.02
CA SER A 130 -12.25 -6.91 18.47
C SER A 130 -10.76 -6.73 18.79
N GLN A 131 -10.07 -5.81 18.11
CA GLN A 131 -8.62 -5.65 18.17
C GLN A 131 -8.15 -4.28 18.68
N ASN A 132 -7.06 -4.26 19.45
CA ASN A 132 -6.47 -3.04 20.01
C ASN A 132 -5.59 -2.25 19.02
N SER A 133 -5.01 -2.92 18.03
CA SER A 133 -4.09 -2.35 17.04
C SER A 133 -4.28 -2.96 15.66
N TYR A 134 -3.55 -2.42 14.67
CA TYR A 134 -3.40 -3.01 13.34
C TYR A 134 -2.46 -4.24 13.36
N ASN A 135 -2.73 -5.16 14.29
CA ASN A 135 -2.00 -6.41 14.46
C ASN A 135 -2.34 -7.40 13.32
N SER A 136 -1.72 -8.58 13.32
CA SER A 136 -1.96 -9.58 12.25
C SER A 136 -3.40 -10.11 12.24
N LEU A 137 -4.06 -10.20 13.39
CA LEU A 137 -5.45 -10.68 13.46
C LEU A 137 -6.40 -9.67 12.79
N PHE A 138 -6.30 -8.39 13.16
CA PHE A 138 -7.06 -7.32 12.50
C PHE A 138 -6.78 -7.28 10.99
N CYS A 139 -5.52 -7.38 10.58
CA CYS A 139 -5.19 -7.31 9.16
C CYS A 139 -5.74 -8.52 8.39
N ARG A 140 -5.72 -9.72 8.99
CA ARG A 140 -6.33 -10.90 8.39
C ARG A 140 -7.83 -10.73 8.21
N GLU A 141 -8.53 -10.26 9.25
CA GLU A 141 -9.97 -9.95 9.18
C GLU A 141 -10.26 -8.91 8.08
N TYR A 142 -9.48 -7.83 8.03
CA TYR A 142 -9.63 -6.78 7.02
C TYR A 142 -9.44 -7.30 5.59
N PHE A 143 -8.43 -8.14 5.36
CA PHE A 143 -8.10 -8.68 4.04
C PHE A 143 -8.80 -9.99 3.72
N GLN A 144 -9.79 -10.43 4.51
CA GLN A 144 -10.45 -11.73 4.32
C GLN A 144 -11.16 -11.85 2.97
N SER A 145 -11.75 -10.76 2.48
CA SER A 145 -12.42 -10.71 1.17
C SER A 145 -11.44 -10.52 0.02
N ALA A 146 -11.68 -11.24 -1.09
CA ALA A 146 -10.94 -11.06 -2.34
C ALA A 146 -11.15 -9.65 -2.93
N ALA A 147 -12.35 -9.10 -2.86
CA ALA A 147 -12.65 -7.74 -3.32
C ALA A 147 -11.83 -6.70 -2.56
N VAL A 148 -11.64 -6.88 -1.24
CA VAL A 148 -10.81 -5.98 -0.44
C VAL A 148 -9.33 -6.09 -0.82
N ARG A 149 -8.82 -7.32 -1.07
CA ARG A 149 -7.44 -7.53 -1.51
C ARG A 149 -7.16 -6.92 -2.88
N GLN A 150 -8.07 -7.09 -3.83
CA GLN A 150 -7.99 -6.48 -5.16
C GLN A 150 -8.04 -4.94 -5.08
N SER A 151 -8.98 -4.38 -4.32
CA SER A 151 -9.07 -2.94 -4.08
C SER A 151 -7.78 -2.40 -3.45
N PHE A 152 -7.22 -3.13 -2.48
CA PHE A 152 -5.98 -2.74 -1.82
C PHE A 152 -4.77 -2.81 -2.75
N PHE A 153 -4.72 -3.79 -3.67
CA PHE A 153 -3.70 -3.85 -4.70
C PHE A 153 -3.71 -2.58 -5.56
N TYR A 154 -4.86 -2.21 -6.14
CA TYR A 154 -4.97 -0.99 -6.94
C TYR A 154 -4.65 0.27 -6.13
N TYR A 155 -5.02 0.29 -4.86
CA TYR A 155 -4.63 1.37 -3.96
C TYR A 155 -3.10 1.47 -3.78
N VAL A 156 -2.39 0.34 -3.65
CA VAL A 156 -0.93 0.35 -3.60
C VAL A 156 -0.35 0.81 -4.93
N GLU A 157 -0.88 0.36 -6.07
CA GLU A 157 -0.46 0.87 -7.39
C GLU A 157 -0.64 2.39 -7.47
N TYR A 158 -1.79 2.90 -7.02
CA TYR A 158 -2.11 4.32 -6.96
C TYR A 158 -1.12 5.11 -6.08
N LEU A 159 -0.76 4.61 -4.89
CA LEU A 159 0.19 5.30 -4.01
C LEU A 159 1.58 5.46 -4.64
N PHE A 160 1.97 4.50 -5.46
CA PHE A 160 3.27 4.41 -6.11
C PHE A 160 3.22 4.73 -7.62
N SER A 161 2.15 5.37 -8.09
CA SER A 161 1.99 5.79 -9.50
C SER A 161 3.03 6.83 -9.90
N TYR A 162 3.59 7.55 -8.94
CA TYR A 162 4.71 8.48 -9.12
C TYR A 162 5.86 8.10 -8.18
N LEU A 163 6.92 7.53 -8.74
CA LEU A 163 8.08 7.03 -7.99
C LEU A 163 9.09 8.15 -7.69
N ASN A 164 8.66 9.16 -6.95
CA ASN A 164 9.53 10.21 -6.44
C ASN A 164 9.84 9.96 -4.94
N PRO A 165 11.12 9.73 -4.56
CA PRO A 165 11.48 9.47 -3.17
C PRO A 165 11.12 10.57 -2.17
N GLU A 166 11.16 11.85 -2.56
CA GLU A 166 10.83 12.98 -1.69
C GLU A 166 9.33 12.94 -1.34
N ASP A 167 8.49 12.85 -2.37
CA ASP A 167 7.03 12.74 -2.22
C ASP A 167 6.64 11.51 -1.40
N LEU A 168 7.28 10.37 -1.65
CA LEU A 168 7.02 9.14 -0.89
C LEU A 168 7.47 9.28 0.57
N CYS A 169 8.59 9.95 0.84
CA CYS A 169 9.02 10.27 2.20
C CYS A 169 7.98 11.13 2.93
N GLU A 170 7.41 12.13 2.26
CA GLU A 170 6.33 12.96 2.81
C GLU A 170 5.06 12.14 3.06
N LYS A 171 4.54 11.47 2.03
CA LYS A 171 3.33 10.63 2.09
C LYS A 171 3.40 9.61 3.22
N PHE A 172 4.50 8.87 3.31
CA PHE A 172 4.68 7.82 4.31
C PHE A 172 5.21 8.32 5.65
N ASP A 173 5.61 9.59 5.79
CA ASP A 173 6.28 10.13 7.01
C ASP A 173 7.49 9.27 7.42
N LEU A 174 8.20 8.78 6.40
CA LEU A 174 9.40 7.97 6.50
C LEU A 174 10.55 8.66 5.78
N ARG A 175 11.77 8.23 6.04
CA ARG A 175 12.95 8.54 5.25
C ARG A 175 13.57 7.24 4.76
N CYS A 176 14.09 7.26 3.53
CA CYS A 176 14.76 6.11 2.91
C CYS A 176 16.30 6.26 2.87
N CYS A 177 16.82 7.46 3.11
CA CYS A 177 18.25 7.79 3.16
C CYS A 177 18.49 8.98 4.10
N LYS A 178 19.74 9.13 4.57
CA LYS A 178 20.16 10.23 5.46
C LYS A 178 20.55 11.49 4.70
N ASN A 179 21.05 11.30 3.49
CA ASN A 179 21.59 12.34 2.62
C ASN A 179 20.64 12.52 1.43
N GLU A 180 21.12 13.17 0.37
CA GLU A 180 20.40 13.35 -0.89
C GLU A 180 19.94 12.02 -1.50
N HIS A 181 18.81 12.09 -2.20
CA HIS A 181 18.19 10.94 -2.84
C HIS A 181 19.02 10.45 -4.04
N ASP A 182 19.19 9.14 -4.11
CA ASP A 182 19.88 8.44 -5.21
C ASP A 182 18.99 7.32 -5.79
N GLY A 183 19.50 6.62 -6.82
CA GLY A 183 18.77 5.49 -7.43
C GLY A 183 18.44 4.35 -6.45
N LYS A 184 19.18 4.20 -5.34
CA LYS A 184 18.87 3.19 -4.32
C LYS A 184 17.62 3.54 -3.52
N CYS A 185 17.26 4.82 -3.44
CA CYS A 185 16.03 5.26 -2.78
C CYS A 185 14.79 4.74 -3.51
N ILE A 186 14.77 4.85 -4.85
CA ILE A 186 13.68 4.32 -5.69
C ILE A 186 13.56 2.81 -5.50
N GLN A 187 14.68 2.08 -5.48
CA GLN A 187 14.67 0.63 -5.26
C GLN A 187 14.06 0.24 -3.91
N LYS A 188 14.40 0.95 -2.83
CA LYS A 188 13.79 0.71 -1.50
C LYS A 188 12.28 0.90 -1.54
N TRP A 189 11.79 1.93 -2.21
CA TRP A 189 10.36 2.19 -2.37
C TRP A 189 9.66 1.13 -3.21
N LEU A 190 10.28 0.64 -4.29
CA LEU A 190 9.75 -0.47 -5.08
C LEU A 190 9.66 -1.77 -4.27
N ILE A 191 10.65 -2.03 -3.41
CA ILE A 191 10.61 -3.17 -2.48
C ILE A 191 9.45 -3.02 -1.49
N LEU A 192 9.21 -1.81 -0.97
CA LEU A 192 8.06 -1.54 -0.11
C LEU A 192 6.73 -1.72 -0.85
N LYS A 193 6.63 -1.24 -2.10
CA LYS A 193 5.47 -1.44 -2.97
C LYS A 193 5.16 -2.93 -3.14
N LYS A 194 6.16 -3.76 -3.48
CA LYS A 194 5.99 -5.21 -3.63
C LYS A 194 5.62 -5.88 -2.31
N TYR A 195 6.19 -5.43 -1.20
CA TYR A 195 5.80 -5.93 0.12
C TYR A 195 4.33 -5.65 0.41
N LEU A 196 3.87 -4.42 0.22
CA LEU A 196 2.49 -4.03 0.51
C LEU A 196 1.49 -4.77 -0.39
N SER A 197 1.75 -4.86 -1.70
CA SER A 197 0.84 -5.49 -2.67
C SER A 197 0.81 -7.01 -2.58
N TYR A 198 1.90 -7.65 -2.14
CA TYR A 198 2.04 -9.11 -2.19
C TYR A 198 2.41 -9.71 -0.83
N HIS A 199 3.63 -9.49 -0.35
CA HIS A 199 4.16 -10.24 0.81
C HIS A 199 3.43 -9.96 2.12
N MET A 200 2.88 -8.77 2.31
CA MET A 200 2.10 -8.44 3.50
C MET A 200 0.83 -9.29 3.58
N ILE A 201 0.22 -9.63 2.44
CA ILE A 201 -0.98 -10.47 2.37
C ILE A 201 -0.60 -11.95 2.55
N GLU A 202 0.46 -12.39 1.90
CA GLU A 202 1.04 -13.73 2.03
C GLU A 202 1.44 -14.03 3.49
N ASP A 203 2.10 -13.07 4.18
CA ASP A 203 2.47 -13.17 5.60
C ASP A 203 1.24 -13.31 6.53
N LEU A 204 0.04 -12.95 6.07
CA LEU A 204 -1.22 -13.15 6.79
C LEU A 204 -1.86 -14.50 6.51
N GLY A 205 -1.28 -15.32 5.61
CA GLY A 205 -1.83 -16.61 5.18
C GLY A 205 -3.02 -16.47 4.21
N LEU A 206 -3.03 -15.40 3.42
CA LEU A 206 -4.06 -15.11 2.42
C LEU A 206 -3.44 -15.05 1.02
N GLU A 207 -4.24 -15.36 0.00
CA GLU A 207 -3.83 -15.27 -1.40
C GLU A 207 -3.78 -13.79 -1.86
N PRO A 208 -2.63 -13.24 -2.28
CA PRO A 208 -2.54 -11.91 -2.85
C PRO A 208 -3.34 -11.79 -4.14
N TYR A 209 -3.87 -10.61 -4.43
CA TYR A 209 -4.42 -10.35 -5.76
C TYR A 209 -3.28 -10.20 -6.77
N LEU A 210 -3.34 -10.95 -7.86
CA LEU A 210 -2.45 -10.85 -9.00
C LEU A 210 -3.30 -10.55 -10.23
N PRO A 211 -3.13 -9.40 -10.90
CA PRO A 211 -3.79 -9.17 -12.17
C PRO A 211 -3.30 -10.21 -13.18
N ILE A 212 -4.23 -10.82 -13.91
CA ILE A 212 -3.90 -11.78 -14.97
C ILE A 212 -3.34 -10.94 -16.14
N GLN A 213 -2.01 -10.95 -16.27
CA GLN A 213 -1.17 -10.35 -17.33
C GLN A 213 -1.13 -8.81 -17.39
N GLU A 214 0.10 -8.26 -17.42
CA GLU A 214 0.41 -6.83 -17.44
C GLU A 214 0.02 -6.12 -18.76
N GLU A 215 -0.32 -6.88 -19.81
CA GLU A 215 -0.56 -6.37 -21.16
C GLU A 215 -2.02 -5.97 -21.43
N ASP A 216 -3.01 -6.62 -20.79
CA ASP A 216 -4.42 -6.45 -21.17
C ASP A 216 -5.19 -5.33 -20.46
N TYR A 217 -4.70 -4.84 -19.31
CA TYR A 217 -5.45 -3.85 -18.51
C TYR A 217 -5.02 -2.40 -18.73
N PHE A 218 -3.76 -2.16 -19.11
CA PHE A 218 -3.20 -0.81 -19.22
C PHE A 218 -3.07 -0.32 -20.66
N LEU A 219 -2.78 -1.19 -21.62
CA LEU A 219 -2.64 -0.82 -23.04
C LEU A 219 -3.96 -0.37 -23.67
N PRO A 220 -5.08 -1.11 -23.56
CA PRO A 220 -6.33 -0.69 -24.19
C PRO A 220 -6.84 0.66 -23.64
N MET A 221 -6.71 0.87 -22.32
CA MET A 221 -7.21 2.09 -21.68
C MET A 221 -6.32 3.32 -21.90
N LEU A 222 -5.02 3.13 -22.18
CA LEU A 222 -4.14 4.21 -22.64
C LEU A 222 -4.39 4.55 -24.11
N MET A 223 -4.69 3.55 -24.94
CA MET A 223 -5.04 3.74 -26.34
C MET A 223 -6.41 4.44 -26.51
N ASP A 224 -7.37 4.18 -25.61
CA ASP A 224 -8.69 4.87 -25.64
C ASP A 224 -8.59 6.36 -25.26
N LEU A 225 -7.60 6.74 -24.45
CA LEU A 225 -7.36 8.14 -24.07
C LEU A 225 -6.61 8.93 -25.14
N GLU A 226 -5.80 8.28 -25.97
CA GLU A 226 -5.11 8.90 -27.11
C GLU A 226 -6.06 9.12 -28.31
N ASN A 227 -7.19 8.42 -28.37
CA ASN A 227 -8.19 8.52 -29.44
C ASN A 227 -9.41 9.39 -29.08
N SER A 228 -9.43 10.03 -27.89
CA SER A 228 -10.55 10.88 -27.43
C SER A 228 -10.34 12.38 -27.66
N ASP A 229 -9.23 12.75 -28.30
CA ASP A 229 -8.86 14.15 -28.64
C ASP A 229 -9.05 14.48 -30.14
N ASP A 230 -9.77 13.65 -30.91
CA ASP A 230 -10.20 13.93 -32.30
C ASP A 230 -11.71 14.25 -32.39
#